data_AF-A0A357YF44-F1
#
_entry.id   AF-A0A357YF44-F1
#
_cell.length_a   1.000
_cell.length_b   1.000
_cell.length_c   1.000
_cell.angle_alpha   90.00
_cell.angle_beta   90.00
_cell.angle_gamma   90.00
#
_symmetry.space_group_name_H-M   'P 1'
#
loop_
_entity.id
_entity.type
_entity.pdbx_description
1 polymer ?
#
loop_
_entity_poly.entity_id
_entity_poly.type
_entity_poly.pdbx_seq_one_letter_code
_entity_poly.pdbx_strand_id
1 'polypeptide(L)'
;MLKNLTLRWKILIALLSLSVIPLVVSLVIMNGLIERQLDRDMQQRAKGVVNFALKNVETSQRELANYIQFLAGNTDMVNSIYYASLTGDNEQIKRVVEGMQKNINLNTTLVVDKTGKVLLQSGGDSGKEGELNLADMPTIKEGLAGNAKSSIERFNNRLCLITVAPVKLQAEQIGALAAVVFLDDAYATPLKNLSGADVAFYDNGKVEAASLPELRSVNLPPLLADGQGVATLGSADYVLYISKLEGKDRGILLAIDNTENISARRHFRLLIFVIVAVAAALSLLVGLTISHGIVRPLFAVVANLKEIAEGEGDLTRTLEVSSHDEVGVLAENFNRFVAR
;
A
#
# COMPACT_ATOMS: atom_id res chain seq x y z
N MET A 1 12.70 -37.53 30.59
CA MET A 1 11.26 -37.43 30.92
C MET A 1 10.41 -38.59 30.39
N LEU A 2 10.66 -39.17 29.21
CA LEU A 2 9.82 -40.23 28.62
C LEU A 2 9.88 -41.62 29.31
N LYS A 3 10.86 -41.88 30.18
CA LYS A 3 11.07 -43.22 30.77
C LYS A 3 9.96 -43.65 31.74
N ASN A 4 9.32 -42.72 32.46
CA ASN A 4 8.29 -43.02 33.47
C ASN A 4 6.84 -43.00 32.94
N LEU A 5 6.63 -42.80 31.64
CA LEU A 5 5.29 -42.76 31.05
C LEU A 5 4.78 -44.17 30.73
N THR A 6 3.48 -44.40 30.97
CA THR A 6 2.79 -45.64 30.55
C THR A 6 2.83 -45.79 29.03
N LEU A 7 2.74 -47.02 28.53
CA LEU A 7 2.78 -47.31 27.08
C LEU A 7 1.71 -46.53 26.30
N ARG A 8 0.54 -46.29 26.91
CA ARG A 8 -0.56 -45.48 26.35
C ARG A 8 -0.11 -44.06 26.03
N TRP A 9 0.50 -43.38 27.00
CA TRP A 9 0.99 -42.02 26.81
C TRP A 9 2.17 -41.95 25.84
N LYS A 10 3.04 -42.97 25.82
CA LYS A 10 4.14 -43.03 24.84
C LYS A 10 3.61 -43.10 23.40
N ILE A 11 2.61 -43.95 23.14
CA ILE A 11 1.99 -44.06 21.81
C ILE A 11 1.23 -42.78 21.45
N LEU A 12 0.42 -42.24 22.38
CA LEU A 12 -0.32 -40.99 22.17
C LEU A 12 0.60 -39.82 21.82
N ILE A 13 1.68 -39.61 22.59
CA ILE A 13 2.64 -38.54 22.32
C ILE A 13 3.36 -38.78 21.00
N ALA A 14 3.76 -40.02 20.68
CA ALA A 14 4.40 -40.33 19.41
C ALA A 14 3.49 -40.01 18.21
N LEU A 15 2.23 -40.43 18.25
CA LEU A 15 1.25 -40.16 17.20
C LEU A 15 0.94 -38.68 17.06
N LEU A 16 0.63 -38.00 18.17
CA LEU A 16 0.38 -36.55 18.18
C LEU A 16 1.61 -35.78 17.67
N SER A 17 2.81 -36.18 18.07
CA SER A 17 4.03 -35.52 17.63
C SER A 17 4.25 -35.70 16.12
N LEU A 18 3.96 -36.89 15.59
CA LEU A 18 4.17 -37.21 14.18
C LEU A 18 3.14 -36.55 13.26
N SER A 19 1.89 -36.37 13.72
CA SER A 19 0.83 -35.75 12.93
C SER A 19 0.78 -34.23 13.09
N VAL A 20 0.86 -33.72 14.33
CA VAL A 20 0.60 -32.31 14.62
C VAL A 20 1.85 -31.45 14.41
N ILE A 21 3.05 -31.93 14.76
CA ILE A 21 4.26 -31.09 14.65
C ILE A 21 4.56 -30.74 13.19
N PRO A 22 4.61 -31.68 12.23
CA PRO A 22 4.88 -31.34 10.84
C PRO A 22 3.82 -30.41 10.24
N LEU A 23 2.56 -30.62 10.61
CA LEU A 23 1.44 -29.76 10.21
C LEU A 23 1.65 -28.33 10.72
N VAL A 24 1.90 -28.16 12.03
CA VAL A 24 2.13 -26.86 12.64
C VAL A 24 3.37 -26.17 12.04
N VAL A 25 4.46 -26.91 11.82
CA VAL A 25 5.67 -26.38 11.18
C VAL A 25 5.38 -25.92 9.75
N SER A 26 4.72 -26.76 8.95
CA SER A 26 4.33 -26.41 7.57
C SER A 26 3.46 -25.15 7.53
N LEU A 27 2.51 -25.03 8.47
CA LEU A 27 1.63 -23.88 8.59
C LEU A 27 2.37 -22.60 8.98
N VAL A 28 3.29 -22.66 9.94
CA VAL A 28 4.12 -21.51 10.33
C VAL A 28 4.98 -21.04 9.17
N ILE A 29 5.59 -21.97 8.42
CA ILE A 29 6.36 -21.66 7.22
C ILE A 29 5.47 -21.00 6.17
N MET A 30 4.31 -21.57 5.90
CA MET A 30 3.38 -21.08 4.89
C MET A 30 2.83 -19.70 5.26
N ASN A 31 2.48 -19.46 6.52
CA ASN A 31 2.07 -18.13 6.99
C ASN A 31 3.19 -17.09 6.77
N GLY A 32 4.43 -17.43 7.13
CA GLY A 32 5.58 -16.54 6.90
C GLY A 32 5.87 -16.29 5.41
N LEU A 33 5.66 -17.28 4.54
CA LEU A 33 5.79 -17.11 3.08
C LEU A 33 4.70 -16.19 2.53
N ILE A 34 3.45 -16.37 2.96
CA ILE A 34 2.30 -15.54 2.55
C ILE A 34 2.49 -14.10 3.01
N GLU A 35 2.89 -13.87 4.26
CA GLU A 35 3.17 -12.51 4.77
C GLU A 35 4.25 -11.82 3.93
N ARG A 36 5.38 -12.51 3.67
CA ARG A 36 6.45 -11.99 2.80
C ARG A 36 6.02 -11.79 1.35
N GLN A 37 5.08 -12.58 0.84
CA GLN A 37 4.56 -12.41 -0.51
C GLN A 37 3.65 -11.19 -0.58
N LEU A 38 2.68 -11.07 0.34
CA LEU A 38 1.78 -9.91 0.42
C LEU A 38 2.56 -8.60 0.59
N ASP A 39 3.57 -8.59 1.46
CA ASP A 39 4.37 -7.38 1.68
C ASP A 39 5.18 -7.01 0.42
N ARG A 40 5.70 -8.00 -0.32
CA ARG A 40 6.38 -7.76 -1.60
C ARG A 40 5.43 -7.25 -2.68
N ASP A 41 4.25 -7.86 -2.80
CA ASP A 41 3.24 -7.48 -3.78
C ASP A 41 2.72 -6.06 -3.49
N MET A 42 2.50 -5.73 -2.21
CA MET A 42 2.15 -4.37 -1.77
C MET A 42 3.24 -3.36 -2.10
N GLN A 43 4.51 -3.68 -1.83
CA GLN A 43 5.63 -2.80 -2.19
C GLN A 43 5.76 -2.60 -3.71
N GLN A 44 5.54 -3.65 -4.51
CA GLN A 44 5.57 -3.53 -5.97
C GLN A 44 4.41 -2.70 -6.49
N ARG A 45 3.18 -2.96 -6.00
CA ARG A 45 2.00 -2.15 -6.33
C ARG A 45 2.23 -0.69 -5.96
N ALA A 46 2.75 -0.44 -4.76
CA ALA A 46 3.07 0.90 -4.29
C ALA A 46 4.09 1.60 -5.18
N LYS A 47 5.20 0.95 -5.52
CA LYS A 47 6.17 1.50 -6.48
C LYS A 47 5.53 1.80 -7.83
N GLY A 48 4.62 0.95 -8.31
CA GLY A 48 3.86 1.17 -9.54
C GLY A 48 2.99 2.43 -9.46
N VAL A 49 2.24 2.60 -8.38
CA VAL A 49 1.38 3.78 -8.13
C VAL A 49 2.22 5.05 -7.98
N VAL A 50 3.32 5.01 -7.20
CA VAL A 50 4.26 6.13 -7.05
C VAL A 50 4.81 6.56 -8.40
N ASN A 51 5.33 5.60 -9.18
CA ASN A 51 5.89 5.89 -10.49
C ASN A 51 4.83 6.44 -11.45
N PHE A 52 3.61 5.91 -11.41
CA PHE A 52 2.49 6.42 -12.20
C PHE A 52 2.17 7.88 -11.84
N ALA A 53 2.04 8.20 -10.55
CA ALA A 53 1.73 9.55 -10.08
C ALA A 53 2.84 10.56 -10.45
N LEU A 54 4.11 10.20 -10.21
CA LEU A 54 5.25 11.02 -10.60
C LEU A 54 5.29 11.22 -12.12
N LYS A 55 5.09 10.15 -12.89
CA LYS A 55 5.13 10.23 -14.35
C LYS A 55 3.96 11.04 -14.92
N ASN A 56 2.80 10.98 -14.26
CA ASN A 56 1.66 11.80 -14.64
C ASN A 56 1.98 13.29 -14.43
N VAL A 57 2.52 13.67 -13.27
CA VAL A 57 2.93 15.07 -13.01
C VAL A 57 4.01 15.54 -14.00
N GLU A 58 5.04 14.73 -14.26
CA GLU A 58 6.09 15.04 -15.25
C GLU A 58 5.50 15.20 -16.67
N THR A 59 4.54 14.34 -17.03
CA THR A 59 3.84 14.42 -18.31
C THR A 59 3.00 15.69 -18.39
N SER A 60 2.24 16.02 -17.36
CA SER A 60 1.47 17.27 -17.28
C SER A 60 2.36 18.52 -17.36
N GLN A 61 3.53 18.52 -16.71
CA GLN A 61 4.51 19.60 -16.84
C GLN A 61 4.96 19.76 -18.30
N ARG A 62 5.28 18.65 -18.98
CA ARG A 62 5.73 18.68 -20.39
C ARG A 62 4.62 19.14 -21.34
N GLU A 63 3.40 18.64 -21.15
CA GLU A 63 2.24 19.02 -21.96
C GLU A 63 1.92 20.52 -21.81
N LEU A 64 1.90 21.01 -20.56
CA LEU A 64 1.70 22.43 -20.28
C LEU A 64 2.85 23.28 -20.87
N ALA A 65 4.11 22.85 -20.74
CA ALA A 65 5.25 23.57 -21.32
C ALA A 65 5.13 23.72 -22.83
N ASN A 66 4.83 22.63 -23.54
CA ASN A 66 4.63 22.66 -24.99
C ASN A 66 3.47 23.59 -25.38
N TYR A 67 2.37 23.55 -24.63
CA TYR A 67 1.20 24.37 -24.89
C TYR A 67 1.47 25.87 -24.67
N ILE A 68 2.06 26.23 -23.52
CA ILE A 68 2.37 27.63 -23.20
C ILE A 68 3.43 28.19 -24.14
N GLN A 69 4.42 27.39 -24.54
CA GLN A 69 5.39 27.79 -25.56
C GLN A 69 4.72 28.07 -26.92
N PHE A 70 3.76 27.23 -27.33
CA PHE A 70 2.99 27.44 -28.55
C PHE A 70 2.17 28.74 -28.47
N LEU A 71 1.47 28.98 -27.36
CA LEU A 71 0.69 30.20 -27.16
C LEU A 71 1.54 31.47 -27.09
N ALA A 72 2.70 31.41 -26.44
CA ALA A 72 3.61 32.55 -26.32
C ALA A 72 4.18 33.00 -27.68
N GLY A 73 4.26 32.09 -28.64
CA GLY A 73 4.68 32.37 -30.03
C GLY A 73 3.53 32.79 -30.96
N ASN A 74 2.29 32.82 -30.49
CA ASN A 74 1.14 33.21 -31.31
C ASN A 74 1.18 34.71 -31.64
N THR A 75 0.97 35.07 -32.91
CA THR A 75 1.01 36.46 -33.39
C THR A 75 0.07 37.40 -32.64
N ASP A 76 -1.14 36.96 -32.31
CA ASP A 76 -2.11 37.80 -31.58
C ASP A 76 -1.64 38.04 -30.14
N MET A 77 -1.06 37.03 -29.50
CA MET A 77 -0.46 37.15 -28.16
C MET A 77 0.70 38.16 -28.17
N VAL A 78 1.66 37.98 -29.08
CA VAL A 78 2.82 38.86 -29.24
C VAL A 78 2.38 40.30 -29.49
N ASN A 79 1.44 40.52 -30.43
CA ASN A 79 0.95 41.85 -30.77
C ASN A 79 0.17 42.50 -29.61
N SER A 80 -0.64 41.73 -28.88
CA SER A 80 -1.41 42.25 -27.75
C SER A 80 -0.51 42.72 -26.59
N ILE A 81 0.57 41.98 -26.29
CA ILE A 81 1.55 42.35 -25.27
C ILE A 81 2.36 43.56 -25.72
N TYR A 82 2.77 43.60 -26.99
CA TYR A 82 3.47 44.76 -27.54
C TYR A 82 2.61 46.02 -27.47
N TYR A 83 1.33 45.95 -27.87
CA TYR A 83 0.39 47.06 -27.77
C TYR A 83 0.23 47.56 -26.32
N ALA A 84 -0.03 46.63 -25.39
CA ALA A 84 -0.15 46.96 -23.96
C ALA A 84 1.12 47.63 -23.40
N SER A 85 2.31 47.23 -23.86
CA SER A 85 3.56 47.85 -23.43
C SER A 85 3.71 49.31 -23.88
N LEU A 86 3.03 49.70 -24.97
CA LEU A 86 3.05 51.06 -25.52
C LEU A 86 1.92 51.94 -24.96
N THR A 87 0.74 51.38 -24.74
CA THR A 87 -0.48 52.14 -24.40
C THR A 87 -0.91 51.99 -22.95
N GLY A 88 -0.46 50.94 -22.26
CA GLY A 88 -0.97 50.52 -20.96
C GLY A 88 -2.35 49.86 -21.00
N ASP A 89 -2.93 49.63 -22.18
CA ASP A 89 -4.24 48.99 -22.34
C ASP A 89 -4.11 47.47 -22.52
N ASN A 90 -4.66 46.73 -21.54
CA ASN A 90 -4.57 45.27 -21.47
C ASN A 90 -5.80 44.55 -22.08
N GLU A 91 -6.79 45.28 -22.62
CA GLU A 91 -8.03 44.68 -23.15
C GLU A 91 -7.80 43.72 -24.32
N GLN A 92 -6.77 43.97 -25.14
CA GLN A 92 -6.40 43.05 -26.22
C GLN A 92 -5.87 41.72 -25.67
N ILE A 93 -5.00 41.78 -24.65
CA ILE A 93 -4.44 40.58 -24.01
C ILE A 93 -5.58 39.73 -23.44
N LYS A 94 -6.53 40.38 -22.76
CA LYS A 94 -7.71 39.72 -22.19
C LYS A 94 -8.51 38.95 -23.23
N ARG A 95 -8.85 39.58 -24.36
CA ARG A 95 -9.60 38.91 -25.44
C ARG A 95 -8.85 37.71 -26.02
N VAL A 96 -7.54 37.82 -26.19
CA VAL A 96 -6.71 36.72 -26.71
C VAL A 96 -6.69 35.56 -25.72
N VAL A 97 -6.44 35.84 -24.43
CA VAL A 97 -6.40 34.80 -23.38
C VAL A 97 -7.76 34.14 -23.18
N GLU A 98 -8.86 34.90 -23.13
CA GLU A 98 -10.22 34.34 -23.01
C GLU A 98 -10.59 33.47 -24.22
N GLY A 99 -10.18 33.87 -25.42
CA GLY A 99 -10.33 33.07 -26.63
C GLY A 99 -9.58 31.74 -26.55
N MET A 100 -8.38 31.73 -25.98
CA MET A 100 -7.54 30.54 -25.80
C MET A 100 -8.06 29.63 -24.68
N GLN A 101 -8.55 30.19 -23.57
CA GLN A 101 -9.06 29.45 -22.41
C GLN A 101 -10.31 28.63 -22.70
N LYS A 102 -11.12 29.00 -23.71
CA LYS A 102 -12.32 28.21 -24.09
C LYS A 102 -12.02 26.77 -24.50
N ASN A 103 -10.78 26.49 -24.90
CA ASN A 103 -10.39 25.17 -25.41
C ASN A 103 -9.57 24.36 -24.40
N ILE A 104 -9.06 24.98 -23.32
CA ILE A 104 -8.15 24.33 -22.35
C ILE A 104 -8.53 24.67 -20.92
N ASN A 105 -8.58 23.65 -20.07
CA ASN A 105 -8.88 23.76 -18.65
C ASN A 105 -7.65 24.24 -17.84
N LEU A 106 -7.18 25.47 -18.09
CA LEU A 106 -6.17 26.13 -17.27
C LEU A 106 -6.86 26.78 -16.07
N ASN A 107 -6.33 26.62 -14.85
CA ASN A 107 -6.90 27.30 -13.69
C ASN A 107 -6.64 28.82 -13.76
N THR A 108 -5.39 29.20 -14.05
CA THR A 108 -5.01 30.60 -14.18
C THR A 108 -3.98 30.78 -15.29
N THR A 109 -4.16 31.80 -16.13
CA THR A 109 -3.20 32.28 -17.11
C THR A 109 -2.68 33.64 -16.66
N LEU A 110 -1.37 33.83 -16.70
CA LEU A 110 -0.68 35.05 -16.32
C LEU A 110 0.08 35.59 -17.52
N VAL A 111 -0.04 36.89 -17.77
CA VAL A 111 0.80 37.61 -18.73
C VAL A 111 1.61 38.62 -17.95
N VAL A 112 2.93 38.56 -18.07
CA VAL A 112 3.84 39.48 -17.39
C VAL A 112 4.65 40.27 -18.40
N ASP A 113 4.94 41.54 -18.07
CA ASP A 113 5.85 42.35 -18.85
C ASP A 113 7.32 41.96 -18.63
N LYS A 114 8.24 42.63 -19.33
CA LYS A 114 9.69 42.42 -19.21
C LYS A 114 10.28 42.64 -17.80
N THR A 115 9.53 43.31 -16.92
CA THR A 115 9.95 43.59 -15.54
C THR A 115 9.35 42.61 -14.53
N GLY A 116 8.48 41.69 -14.99
CA GLY A 116 7.75 40.74 -14.16
C GLY A 116 6.44 41.27 -13.58
N LYS A 117 6.01 42.48 -13.94
CA LYS A 117 4.71 43.02 -13.55
C LYS A 117 3.60 42.28 -14.29
N VAL A 118 2.57 41.86 -13.58
CA VAL A 118 1.41 41.17 -14.16
C VAL A 118 0.56 42.17 -14.95
N LEU A 119 0.47 41.97 -16.26
CA LEU A 119 -0.40 42.70 -17.18
C LEU A 119 -1.82 42.12 -17.18
N LEU A 120 -1.94 40.79 -17.07
CA LEU A 120 -3.23 40.10 -17.01
C LEU A 120 -3.13 38.86 -16.14
N GLN A 121 -4.16 38.62 -15.34
CA GLN A 121 -4.43 37.33 -14.69
C GLN A 121 -5.86 36.90 -15.06
N SER A 122 -6.00 35.83 -15.84
CA SER A 122 -7.31 35.28 -16.22
C SER A 122 -7.53 33.90 -15.59
N GLY A 123 -8.65 33.72 -14.89
CA GLY A 123 -9.00 32.48 -14.19
C GLY A 123 -8.45 32.37 -12.76
N GLY A 124 -9.08 31.52 -11.93
CA GLY A 124 -8.75 31.33 -10.51
C GLY A 124 -9.24 32.46 -9.61
N ASP A 125 -8.74 32.52 -8.37
CA ASP A 125 -8.97 33.65 -7.46
C ASP A 125 -8.29 34.89 -8.05
N SER A 126 -9.11 35.77 -8.63
CA SER A 126 -8.68 36.98 -9.30
C SER A 126 -8.05 37.92 -8.26
N GLY A 127 -6.72 37.96 -8.21
CA GLY A 127 -6.02 39.04 -7.53
C GLY A 127 -6.29 40.35 -8.27
N LYS A 128 -6.13 41.50 -7.58
CA LYS A 128 -6.24 42.80 -8.25
C LYS A 128 -5.22 42.89 -9.39
N GLU A 129 -5.72 43.00 -10.62
CA GLU A 129 -4.90 43.18 -11.82
C GLU A 129 -3.94 44.37 -11.65
N GLY A 130 -2.68 44.22 -12.04
CA GLY A 130 -1.71 45.32 -12.14
C GLY A 130 -0.90 45.69 -10.89
N GLU A 131 -1.22 45.18 -9.69
CA GLU A 131 -0.43 45.41 -8.46
C GLU A 131 0.55 44.26 -8.12
N LEU A 132 0.38 43.08 -8.74
CA LEU A 132 1.22 41.91 -8.48
C LEU A 132 2.48 41.94 -9.36
N ASN A 133 3.65 41.83 -8.74
CA ASN A 133 4.92 41.62 -9.44
C ASN A 133 5.44 40.22 -9.09
N LEU A 134 5.74 39.42 -10.11
CA LEU A 134 6.17 38.04 -9.99
C LEU A 134 7.63 37.83 -10.43
N ALA A 135 8.43 38.90 -10.56
CA ALA A 135 9.83 38.82 -10.97
C ALA A 135 10.70 37.95 -10.04
N ASP A 136 10.35 37.90 -8.74
CA ASP A 136 11.06 37.10 -7.74
C ASP A 136 10.69 35.61 -7.79
N MET A 137 9.62 35.26 -8.51
CA MET A 137 9.18 33.88 -8.64
C MET A 137 10.15 33.12 -9.57
N PRO A 138 10.82 32.05 -9.09
CA PRO A 138 11.91 31.40 -9.83
C PRO A 138 11.56 31.00 -11.25
N THR A 139 10.38 30.41 -11.46
CA THR A 139 9.93 30.04 -12.81
C THR A 139 9.73 31.26 -13.70
N ILE A 140 9.05 32.31 -13.23
CA ILE A 140 8.85 33.53 -14.02
C ILE A 140 10.17 34.17 -14.40
N LYS A 141 11.16 34.18 -13.49
CA LYS A 141 12.51 34.69 -13.75
C LYS A 141 13.22 33.95 -14.90
N GLU A 142 13.09 32.63 -14.99
CA GLU A 142 13.59 31.85 -16.12
C GLU A 142 12.90 32.25 -17.43
N GLY A 143 11.57 32.46 -17.38
CA GLY A 143 10.79 33.00 -18.48
C GLY A 143 11.32 34.34 -18.97
N LEU A 144 11.57 35.28 -18.05
CA LEU A 144 12.12 36.61 -18.31
C LEU A 144 13.58 36.58 -18.80
N ALA A 145 14.33 35.52 -18.50
CA ALA A 145 15.66 35.26 -19.04
C ALA A 145 15.63 34.61 -20.44
N GLY A 146 14.44 34.33 -20.98
CA GLY A 146 14.27 33.80 -22.33
C GLY A 146 14.14 32.27 -22.41
N ASN A 147 13.96 31.59 -21.28
CA ASN A 147 13.83 30.13 -21.18
C ASN A 147 12.39 29.72 -20.91
N ALA A 148 11.89 28.71 -21.63
CA ALA A 148 10.65 28.04 -21.25
C ALA A 148 10.93 27.07 -20.09
N LYS A 149 10.13 27.14 -19.03
CA LYS A 149 10.34 26.33 -17.81
C LYS A 149 9.01 25.95 -17.18
N SER A 150 8.95 24.73 -16.65
CA SER A 150 7.88 24.27 -15.77
C SER A 150 8.48 23.79 -14.46
N SER A 151 7.80 24.03 -13.35
CA SER A 151 8.21 23.57 -12.01
C SER A 151 7.01 23.56 -11.05
N ILE A 152 7.23 23.06 -9.83
CA ILE A 152 6.25 23.08 -8.74
C ILE A 152 6.63 24.14 -7.70
N GLU A 153 5.79 25.15 -7.57
CA GLU A 153 6.00 26.31 -6.71
C GLU A 153 4.76 26.65 -5.88
N ARG A 154 4.85 27.71 -5.08
CA ARG A 154 3.68 28.31 -4.44
C ARG A 154 3.26 29.56 -5.20
N PHE A 155 1.98 29.63 -5.53
CA PHE A 155 1.32 30.82 -6.07
C PHE A 155 0.09 31.10 -5.21
N ASN A 156 -0.09 32.36 -4.75
CA ASN A 156 -1.16 32.75 -3.82
C ASN A 156 -1.30 31.82 -2.61
N ASN A 157 -0.16 31.44 -2.02
CA ASN A 157 -0.08 30.53 -0.89
C ASN A 157 -0.65 29.11 -1.14
N ARG A 158 -0.81 28.70 -2.39
CA ARG A 158 -1.25 27.35 -2.79
C ARG A 158 -0.16 26.67 -3.60
N LEU A 159 -0.01 25.36 -3.39
CA LEU A 159 0.91 24.55 -4.19
C LEU A 159 0.37 24.44 -5.63
N CYS A 160 1.23 24.69 -6.62
CA CYS A 160 0.84 24.67 -8.01
C CYS A 160 1.97 24.20 -8.92
N LEU A 161 1.60 23.64 -10.05
CA LEU A 161 2.45 23.53 -11.21
C LEU A 161 2.38 24.86 -11.97
N ILE A 162 3.52 25.55 -12.08
CA ILE A 162 3.65 26.77 -12.86
C ILE A 162 4.53 26.52 -14.08
N THR A 163 4.09 27.00 -15.22
CA THR A 163 4.80 26.88 -16.48
C THR A 163 4.88 28.24 -17.13
N VAL A 164 6.07 28.64 -17.59
CA VAL A 164 6.30 29.90 -18.29
C VAL A 164 6.95 29.66 -19.65
N ALA A 165 6.65 30.55 -20.60
CA ALA A 165 7.41 30.70 -21.83
C ALA A 165 7.63 32.20 -22.14
N PRO A 166 8.80 32.56 -22.67
CA PRO A 166 9.08 33.94 -23.09
C PRO A 166 8.23 34.33 -24.28
N VAL A 167 7.73 35.56 -24.27
CA VAL A 167 7.09 36.18 -25.43
C VAL A 167 8.11 37.07 -26.12
N LYS A 168 8.39 36.78 -27.39
CA LYS A 168 9.41 37.49 -28.17
C LYS A 168 8.77 38.13 -29.40
N LEU A 169 9.10 39.41 -29.62
CA LEU A 169 8.86 40.10 -30.88
C LEU A 169 10.17 40.09 -31.66
N GLN A 170 10.25 39.30 -32.73
CA GLN A 170 11.50 39.01 -33.44
C GLN A 170 12.55 38.40 -32.49
N ALA A 171 13.66 39.10 -32.24
CA ALA A 171 14.71 38.69 -31.31
C ALA A 171 14.56 39.34 -29.91
N GLU A 172 13.69 40.33 -29.74
CA GLU A 172 13.53 41.07 -28.50
C GLU A 172 12.47 40.41 -27.61
N GLN A 173 12.81 40.21 -26.35
CA GLN A 173 11.86 39.73 -25.35
C GLN A 173 11.01 40.89 -24.81
N ILE A 174 9.70 40.77 -24.97
CA ILE A 174 8.74 41.80 -24.58
C ILE A 174 7.95 41.44 -23.32
N GLY A 175 8.01 40.18 -22.89
CA GLY A 175 7.35 39.69 -21.68
C GLY A 175 7.44 38.17 -21.54
N ALA A 176 6.53 37.60 -20.75
CA ALA A 176 6.36 36.16 -20.65
C ALA A 176 4.89 35.78 -20.43
N LEU A 177 4.52 34.61 -20.93
CA LEU A 177 3.22 33.99 -20.73
C LEU A 177 3.42 32.83 -19.75
N ALA A 178 2.61 32.78 -18.70
CA ALA A 178 2.62 31.67 -17.76
C ALA A 178 1.22 31.07 -17.57
N ALA A 179 1.18 29.80 -17.20
CA ALA A 179 -0.01 29.13 -16.72
C ALA A 179 0.26 28.48 -15.38
N VAL A 180 -0.79 28.48 -14.56
CA VAL A 180 -0.80 27.92 -13.21
C VAL A 180 -1.91 26.88 -13.16
N VAL A 181 -1.55 25.68 -12.70
CA VAL A 181 -2.48 24.60 -12.37
C VAL A 181 -2.29 24.27 -10.89
N PHE A 182 -3.35 24.41 -10.10
CA PHE A 182 -3.26 24.17 -8.65
C PHE A 182 -3.22 22.67 -8.38
N LEU A 183 -2.31 22.25 -7.48
CA LEU A 183 -2.27 20.88 -6.98
C LEU A 183 -3.26 20.76 -5.81
N ASP A 184 -4.55 20.89 -6.10
CA ASP A 184 -5.65 20.86 -5.14
C ASP A 184 -6.42 19.52 -5.17
N ASP A 185 -7.53 19.44 -4.43
CA ASP A 185 -8.35 18.22 -4.35
C ASP A 185 -8.93 17.83 -5.73
N ALA A 186 -9.19 18.82 -6.59
CA ALA A 186 -9.65 18.59 -7.95
C ALA A 186 -8.55 18.02 -8.85
N TYR A 187 -7.28 18.32 -8.58
CA TYR A 187 -6.14 17.68 -9.22
C TYR A 187 -5.86 16.27 -8.68
N ALA A 188 -6.03 16.06 -7.36
CA ALA A 188 -5.79 14.76 -6.73
C ALA A 188 -6.83 13.69 -7.12
N THR A 189 -8.08 14.08 -7.34
CA THR A 189 -9.19 13.14 -7.61
C THR A 189 -9.02 12.33 -8.91
N PRO A 190 -8.66 12.93 -10.06
CA PRO A 190 -8.34 12.17 -11.28
C PRO A 190 -7.18 11.19 -11.09
N LEU A 191 -6.15 11.57 -10.33
CA LEU A 191 -5.02 10.68 -10.03
C LEU A 191 -5.45 9.47 -9.22
N LYS A 192 -6.37 9.65 -8.26
CA LYS A 192 -7.00 8.53 -7.55
C LYS A 192 -7.74 7.60 -8.50
N ASN A 193 -8.56 8.15 -9.39
CA ASN A 193 -9.35 7.36 -10.32
C ASN A 193 -8.49 6.56 -11.31
N LEU A 194 -7.34 7.11 -11.72
CA LEU A 194 -6.41 6.45 -12.63
C LEU A 194 -5.50 5.44 -11.95
N SER A 195 -5.06 5.72 -10.72
CA SER A 195 -4.09 4.89 -10.00
C SER A 195 -4.72 3.84 -9.07
N GLY A 196 -5.98 4.05 -8.68
CA GLY A 196 -6.68 3.25 -7.67
C GLY A 196 -6.18 3.46 -6.24
N ALA A 197 -5.32 4.46 -5.99
CA ALA A 197 -4.84 4.83 -4.66
C ALA A 197 -5.31 6.22 -4.29
N ASP A 198 -5.60 6.47 -3.01
CA ASP A 198 -5.88 7.82 -2.55
C ASP A 198 -4.59 8.65 -2.60
N VAL A 199 -4.68 9.82 -3.24
CA VAL A 199 -3.57 10.73 -3.49
C VAL A 199 -3.72 12.00 -2.66
N ALA A 200 -2.63 12.47 -2.09
CA ALA A 200 -2.52 13.77 -1.44
C ALA A 200 -1.20 14.47 -1.83
N PHE A 201 -1.23 15.80 -1.84
CA PHE A 201 -0.04 16.63 -2.04
C PHE A 201 0.33 17.31 -0.74
N TYR A 202 1.63 17.35 -0.45
CA TYR A 202 2.15 17.99 0.74
C TYR A 202 3.22 19.02 0.40
N ASP A 203 3.31 20.04 1.24
CA ASP A 203 4.38 21.05 1.23
C ASP A 203 4.77 21.34 2.68
N ASN A 204 6.08 21.47 2.95
CA ASN A 204 6.64 21.71 4.28
C ASN A 204 6.10 20.78 5.38
N GLY A 205 5.95 19.49 5.05
CA GLY A 205 5.49 18.47 6.00
C GLY A 205 4.01 18.58 6.39
N LYS A 206 3.19 19.33 5.64
CA LYS A 206 1.74 19.42 5.79
C LYS A 206 1.02 19.05 4.50
N VAL A 207 -0.05 18.27 4.61
CA VAL A 207 -0.94 17.98 3.47
C VAL A 207 -1.77 19.22 3.15
N GLU A 208 -1.68 19.68 1.91
CA GLU A 208 -2.41 20.85 1.39
C GLU A 208 -3.65 20.41 0.58
N ALA A 209 -3.55 19.29 -0.12
CA ALA A 209 -4.60 18.75 -0.97
C ALA A 209 -4.71 17.24 -0.83
N ALA A 210 -5.92 16.71 -0.94
CA ALA A 210 -6.16 15.28 -0.84
C ALA A 210 -7.44 14.87 -1.57
N SER A 211 -7.37 13.76 -2.28
CA SER A 211 -8.53 13.03 -2.83
C SER A 211 -9.35 12.32 -1.75
N LEU A 212 -8.77 12.13 -0.56
CA LEU A 212 -9.41 11.61 0.65
C LEU A 212 -9.18 12.60 1.80
N PRO A 213 -10.22 13.26 2.34
CA PRO A 213 -10.08 14.30 3.36
C PRO A 213 -9.26 13.89 4.59
N GLU A 214 -9.39 12.63 5.01
CA GLU A 214 -8.73 12.03 6.16
C GLU A 214 -7.20 12.05 6.04
N LEU A 215 -6.65 12.07 4.82
CA LEU A 215 -5.20 12.16 4.60
C LEU A 215 -4.60 13.44 5.18
N ARG A 216 -5.40 14.50 5.35
CA ARG A 216 -4.95 15.75 5.97
C ARG A 216 -4.56 15.59 7.43
N SER A 217 -5.05 14.54 8.09
CA SER A 217 -4.76 14.25 9.51
C SER A 217 -3.50 13.39 9.71
N VAL A 218 -2.89 12.91 8.62
CA VAL A 218 -1.72 12.02 8.69
C VAL A 218 -0.49 12.78 9.19
N ASN A 219 0.21 12.18 10.16
CA ASN A 219 1.48 12.68 10.66
C ASN A 219 2.61 12.38 9.66
N LEU A 220 3.03 13.38 8.88
CA LEU A 220 4.03 13.23 7.81
C LEU A 220 5.51 13.09 8.27
N PRO A 221 5.99 13.73 9.35
CA PRO A 221 7.40 13.65 9.75
C PRO A 221 7.98 12.22 9.88
N PRO A 222 7.30 11.23 10.48
CA PRO A 222 7.80 9.85 10.50
C PRO A 222 7.86 9.23 9.09
N LEU A 223 6.84 9.49 8.26
CA LEU A 223 6.76 8.99 6.89
C LEU A 223 7.87 9.57 6.01
N LEU A 224 8.23 10.84 6.20
CA LEU A 224 9.30 11.50 5.45
C LEU A 224 10.69 10.90 5.74
N ALA A 225 10.88 10.27 6.90
CA ALA A 225 12.12 9.58 7.26
C ALA A 225 12.19 8.17 6.65
N ASP A 226 11.10 7.40 6.77
CA ASP A 226 11.08 5.99 6.40
C ASP A 226 10.60 5.74 4.95
N GLY A 227 9.98 6.73 4.31
CA GLY A 227 9.41 6.65 2.96
C GLY A 227 8.05 5.92 2.88
N GLN A 228 7.65 5.25 3.95
CA GLN A 228 6.42 4.48 4.04
C GLN A 228 5.92 4.38 5.47
N GLY A 229 4.64 4.03 5.66
CA GLY A 229 4.06 3.77 6.97
C GLY A 229 2.66 3.17 6.86
N VAL A 230 1.97 3.07 7.99
CA VAL A 230 0.61 2.54 8.07
C VAL A 230 -0.25 3.51 8.86
N ALA A 231 -1.48 3.73 8.40
CA ALA A 231 -2.47 4.52 9.12
C ALA A 231 -3.86 3.93 8.95
N THR A 232 -4.66 3.99 10.00
CA THR A 232 -6.10 3.73 9.92
C THR A 232 -6.80 5.06 9.63
N LEU A 233 -7.46 5.16 8.48
CA LEU A 233 -8.17 6.36 8.04
C LEU A 233 -9.66 6.02 7.95
N GLY A 234 -10.46 6.61 8.84
CA GLY A 234 -11.86 6.22 9.02
C GLY A 234 -11.98 4.78 9.51
N SER A 235 -12.58 3.89 8.71
CA SER A 235 -12.75 2.47 9.02
C SER A 235 -11.80 1.54 8.25
N ALA A 236 -10.92 2.09 7.41
CA ALA A 236 -10.03 1.32 6.54
C ALA A 236 -8.57 1.48 6.95
N ASP A 237 -7.81 0.40 6.77
CA ASP A 237 -6.37 0.38 7.05
C ASP A 237 -5.60 0.63 5.76
N TYR A 238 -4.73 1.63 5.78
CA TYR A 238 -3.97 2.07 4.62
C TYR A 238 -2.48 1.85 4.82
N VAL A 239 -1.81 1.43 3.74
CA VAL A 239 -0.35 1.57 3.64
C VAL A 239 -0.07 2.90 2.94
N LEU A 240 0.74 3.72 3.61
CA LEU A 240 1.12 5.04 3.18
C LEU A 240 2.50 5.01 2.53
N TYR A 241 2.64 5.72 1.42
CA TYR A 241 3.91 5.92 0.71
C TYR A 241 4.11 7.39 0.42
N ILE A 242 5.32 7.89 0.63
CA ILE A 242 5.64 9.28 0.36
C ILE A 242 6.76 9.36 -0.67
N SER A 243 6.60 10.24 -1.65
CA SER A 243 7.61 10.48 -2.67
C SER A 243 7.75 11.98 -2.93
N LYS A 244 8.99 12.41 -3.15
CA LYS A 244 9.33 13.82 -3.38
C LYS A 244 9.13 14.15 -4.85
N LEU A 245 8.62 15.35 -5.13
CA LEU A 245 8.44 15.85 -6.51
C LEU A 245 9.65 16.69 -6.93
N GLU A 246 9.72 17.95 -6.46
CA GLU A 246 10.81 18.88 -6.69
C GLU A 246 11.17 19.59 -5.38
N GLY A 247 12.46 19.66 -5.04
CA GLY A 247 12.93 20.18 -3.74
C GLY A 247 12.83 19.15 -2.60
N LYS A 248 13.16 19.57 -1.37
CA LYS A 248 13.23 18.66 -0.22
C LYS A 248 11.91 18.50 0.54
N ASP A 249 11.01 19.47 0.42
CA ASP A 249 9.89 19.63 1.35
C ASP A 249 8.50 19.41 0.71
N ARG A 250 8.46 19.08 -0.59
CA ARG A 250 7.23 18.90 -1.39
C ARG A 250 7.15 17.52 -1.99
N GLY A 251 5.93 17.00 -2.10
CA GLY A 251 5.73 15.72 -2.74
C GLY A 251 4.31 15.21 -2.73
N ILE A 252 4.20 13.91 -3.01
CA ILE A 252 2.97 13.15 -3.06
C ILE A 252 2.96 12.16 -1.90
N LEU A 253 1.83 12.11 -1.19
CA LEU A 253 1.45 11.04 -0.29
C LEU A 253 0.43 10.15 -1.02
N LEU A 254 0.69 8.85 -1.02
CA LEU A 254 -0.20 7.85 -1.57
C LEU A 254 -0.68 6.94 -0.45
N ALA A 255 -1.97 6.65 -0.43
CA ALA A 255 -2.58 5.73 0.51
C ALA A 255 -3.27 4.61 -0.26
N ILE A 256 -2.83 3.38 0.00
CA ILE A 256 -3.33 2.17 -0.66
C ILE A 256 -4.14 1.40 0.37
N ASP A 257 -5.42 1.18 0.07
CA ASP A 257 -6.32 0.39 0.92
C ASP A 257 -5.77 -1.03 1.06
N ASN A 258 -5.61 -1.45 2.32
CA ASN A 258 -5.09 -2.74 2.72
C ASN A 258 -6.12 -3.58 3.49
N THR A 259 -7.36 -3.12 3.57
CA THR A 259 -8.44 -3.74 4.34
C THR A 259 -8.73 -5.16 3.86
N GLU A 260 -8.79 -5.37 2.53
CA GLU A 260 -9.00 -6.70 1.96
C GLU A 260 -7.88 -7.68 2.33
N ASN A 261 -6.61 -7.25 2.29
CA ASN A 261 -5.48 -8.11 2.67
C ASN A 261 -5.50 -8.44 4.16
N ILE A 262 -5.85 -7.49 5.03
CA ILE A 262 -5.95 -7.72 6.48
C ILE A 262 -7.11 -8.68 6.80
N SER A 263 -8.25 -8.50 6.15
CA SER A 263 -9.40 -9.38 6.32
C SER A 263 -9.10 -10.80 5.80
N ALA A 264 -8.40 -10.93 4.68
CA ALA A 264 -7.94 -12.20 4.14
C ALA A 264 -6.99 -12.90 5.12
N ARG A 265 -6.02 -12.19 5.71
CA ARG A 265 -5.11 -12.72 6.75
C ARG A 265 -5.90 -13.31 7.94
N ARG A 266 -6.99 -12.66 8.37
CA ARG A 266 -7.83 -13.17 9.48
C ARG A 266 -8.56 -14.46 9.09
N HIS A 267 -9.13 -14.54 7.89
CA HIS A 267 -9.81 -15.76 7.42
C HIS A 267 -8.85 -16.94 7.30
N PHE A 268 -7.67 -16.73 6.71
CA PHE A 268 -6.63 -17.75 6.65
C PHE A 268 -6.22 -18.21 8.05
N ARG A 269 -6.02 -17.30 9.00
CA ARG A 269 -5.68 -17.65 10.39
C ARG A 269 -6.75 -18.52 11.05
N LEU A 270 -8.03 -18.23 10.82
CA LEU A 270 -9.14 -19.02 11.37
C LEU A 270 -9.20 -20.42 10.74
N LEU A 271 -9.07 -20.52 9.41
CA LEU A 271 -9.00 -21.82 8.73
C LEU A 271 -7.84 -22.68 9.23
N ILE A 272 -6.67 -22.05 9.44
CA ILE A 272 -5.49 -22.70 10.02
C ILE A 272 -5.80 -23.25 11.42
N PHE A 273 -6.41 -22.42 12.28
CA PHE A 273 -6.80 -22.85 13.63
C PHE A 273 -7.74 -24.05 13.60
N VAL A 274 -8.73 -24.05 12.70
CA VAL A 274 -9.67 -25.17 12.53
C VAL A 274 -8.95 -26.44 12.06
N ILE A 275 -8.04 -26.35 11.08
CA ILE A 275 -7.28 -27.50 10.58
C ILE A 275 -6.43 -28.13 11.69
N VAL A 276 -5.73 -27.31 12.48
CA VAL A 276 -4.93 -27.79 13.62
C VAL A 276 -5.82 -28.43 14.69
N ALA A 277 -6.97 -27.84 15.00
CA ALA A 277 -7.91 -28.39 15.96
C ALA A 277 -8.47 -29.76 15.50
N VAL A 278 -8.83 -29.89 14.23
CA VAL A 278 -9.31 -31.16 13.64
C VAL A 278 -8.19 -32.21 13.65
N ALA A 279 -6.96 -31.86 13.27
CA ALA A 279 -5.83 -32.79 13.30
C ALA A 279 -5.51 -33.27 14.73
N ALA A 280 -5.59 -32.39 15.72
CA ALA A 280 -5.43 -32.73 17.13
C ALA A 280 -6.54 -33.66 17.62
N ALA A 281 -7.80 -33.38 17.26
CA ALA A 281 -8.95 -34.21 17.60
C ALA A 281 -8.86 -35.62 16.99
N LEU A 282 -8.45 -35.73 15.72
CA LEU A 282 -8.24 -37.01 15.05
C LEU A 282 -7.09 -37.80 15.68
N SER A 283 -5.99 -37.13 16.03
CA SER A 283 -4.85 -37.77 16.69
C SER A 283 -5.22 -38.30 18.08
N LEU A 284 -6.04 -37.55 18.82
CA LEU A 284 -6.59 -37.99 20.10
C LEU A 284 -7.52 -39.20 19.92
N LEU A 285 -8.40 -39.17 18.92
CA LEU A 285 -9.32 -40.28 18.62
C LEU A 285 -8.54 -41.56 18.30
N VAL A 286 -7.55 -41.49 17.39
CA VAL A 286 -6.69 -42.63 17.03
C VAL A 286 -5.89 -43.15 18.22
N GLY A 287 -5.36 -42.24 19.06
CA GLY A 287 -4.65 -42.66 20.25
C GLY A 287 -5.55 -43.32 21.30
N LEU A 288 -6.81 -42.89 21.42
CA LEU A 288 -7.80 -43.54 22.29
C LEU A 288 -8.20 -44.92 21.76
N THR A 289 -8.37 -45.10 20.45
CA THR A 289 -8.69 -46.41 19.85
C THR A 289 -7.54 -47.40 20.04
N ILE A 290 -6.29 -46.98 19.78
CA ILE A 290 -5.11 -47.82 20.04
C ILE A 290 -4.96 -48.13 21.53
N SER A 291 -5.20 -47.14 22.39
CA SER A 291 -5.13 -47.34 23.83
C SER A 291 -6.15 -48.38 24.33
N HIS A 292 -7.36 -48.43 23.75
CA HIS A 292 -8.40 -49.36 24.14
C HIS A 292 -8.22 -50.75 23.50
N GLY A 293 -7.94 -50.80 22.20
CA GLY A 293 -7.84 -52.06 21.44
C GLY A 293 -6.53 -52.81 21.64
N ILE A 294 -5.40 -52.12 21.80
CA ILE A 294 -4.07 -52.77 21.82
C ILE A 294 -3.45 -52.67 23.21
N VAL A 295 -3.38 -51.47 23.78
CA VAL A 295 -2.58 -51.26 25.00
C VAL A 295 -3.22 -51.85 26.25
N ARG A 296 -4.56 -51.78 26.43
CA ARG A 296 -5.18 -52.39 27.63
C ARG A 296 -5.03 -53.92 27.65
N PRO A 297 -5.35 -54.66 26.57
CA PRO A 297 -5.23 -56.12 26.60
C PRO A 297 -3.79 -56.59 26.78
N LEU A 298 -2.81 -55.90 26.18
CA LEU A 298 -1.38 -56.17 26.43
C LEU A 298 -1.00 -56.02 27.91
N PHE A 299 -1.50 -54.97 28.57
CA PHE A 299 -1.26 -54.80 30.00
C PHE A 299 -1.89 -55.93 30.84
N ALA A 300 -3.06 -56.44 30.45
CA ALA A 300 -3.69 -57.57 31.13
C ALA A 300 -2.87 -58.85 31.00
N VAL A 301 -2.35 -59.15 29.79
CA VAL A 301 -1.46 -60.29 29.56
C VAL A 301 -0.18 -60.17 30.39
N VAL A 302 0.46 -58.99 30.39
CA VAL A 302 1.69 -58.75 31.17
C VAL A 302 1.44 -58.87 32.68
N ALA A 303 0.30 -58.38 33.18
CA ALA A 303 -0.06 -58.49 34.59
C ALA A 303 -0.25 -59.96 35.00
N ASN A 304 -1.02 -60.74 34.22
CA ASN A 304 -1.23 -62.16 34.50
C ASN A 304 0.08 -62.97 34.45
N LEU A 305 0.95 -62.71 33.47
CA LEU A 305 2.27 -63.34 33.41
C LEU A 305 3.16 -62.99 34.61
N LYS A 306 3.06 -61.75 35.11
CA LYS A 306 3.78 -61.31 36.30
C LYS A 306 3.30 -62.05 37.55
N GLU A 307 1.99 -62.16 37.75
CA GLU A 307 1.39 -62.92 38.87
C GLU A 307 1.84 -64.39 38.86
N ILE A 308 1.87 -65.03 37.68
CA ILE A 308 2.38 -66.40 37.51
C ILE A 308 3.87 -66.49 37.88
N ALA A 309 4.69 -65.55 37.41
CA ALA A 309 6.13 -65.56 37.68
C ALA A 309 6.48 -65.30 39.16
N GLU A 310 5.66 -64.52 39.87
CA GLU A 310 5.82 -64.22 41.29
C GLU A 310 5.30 -65.35 42.21
N GLY A 311 4.71 -66.41 41.64
CA GLY A 311 4.25 -67.60 42.36
C GLY A 311 2.85 -67.49 42.97
N GLU A 312 2.14 -66.39 42.71
CA GLU A 312 0.76 -66.13 43.16
C GLU A 312 -0.29 -66.36 42.07
N GLY A 313 0.13 -66.78 40.87
CA GLY A 313 -0.73 -66.87 39.70
C GLY A 313 -1.75 -68.00 39.75
N ASP A 314 -3.03 -67.62 39.81
CA ASP A 314 -4.17 -68.51 39.57
C ASP A 314 -4.22 -68.93 38.09
N LEU A 315 -3.65 -70.09 37.79
CA LEU A 315 -3.64 -70.74 36.47
C LEU A 315 -5.04 -71.20 36.00
N THR A 316 -6.12 -70.82 36.67
CA THR A 316 -7.49 -71.03 36.15
C THR A 316 -8.02 -69.81 35.40
N ARG A 317 -7.32 -68.67 35.44
CA ARG A 317 -7.75 -67.43 34.77
C ARG A 317 -7.38 -67.42 33.29
N THR A 318 -8.39 -67.23 32.45
CA THR A 318 -8.25 -66.99 31.02
C THR A 318 -8.28 -65.50 30.69
N LEU A 319 -7.62 -65.11 29.61
CA LEU A 319 -7.72 -63.81 28.98
C LEU A 319 -8.94 -63.75 28.06
N GLU A 320 -9.67 -62.64 28.08
CA GLU A 320 -10.74 -62.38 27.13
C GLU A 320 -10.17 -62.18 25.71
N VAL A 321 -10.63 -62.98 24.74
CA VAL A 321 -10.24 -62.84 23.33
C VAL A 321 -11.19 -61.84 22.67
N SER A 322 -10.84 -60.56 22.73
CA SER A 322 -11.68 -59.46 22.23
C SER A 322 -11.26 -58.92 20.85
N SER A 323 -10.22 -59.47 20.22
CA SER A 323 -9.70 -59.05 18.91
C SER A 323 -9.32 -60.24 18.04
N HIS A 324 -9.25 -60.04 16.72
CA HIS A 324 -8.79 -61.03 15.73
C HIS A 324 -7.38 -60.71 15.18
N ASP A 325 -6.70 -59.72 15.76
CA ASP A 325 -5.34 -59.32 15.43
C ASP A 325 -4.29 -60.11 16.25
N GLU A 326 -3.03 -59.70 16.19
CA GLU A 326 -1.93 -60.34 16.92
C GLU A 326 -2.15 -60.32 18.45
N VAL A 327 -2.91 -59.35 18.98
CA VAL A 327 -3.26 -59.27 20.40
C VAL A 327 -4.28 -60.34 20.78
N GLY A 328 -5.24 -60.61 19.89
CA GLY A 328 -6.19 -61.72 20.01
C GLY A 328 -5.51 -63.08 19.97
N VAL A 329 -4.63 -63.29 18.98
CA VAL A 329 -3.84 -64.54 18.84
C VAL A 329 -2.95 -64.77 20.08
N LEU A 330 -2.39 -63.71 20.67
CA LEU A 330 -1.63 -63.81 21.91
C LEU A 330 -2.51 -64.27 23.08
N ALA A 331 -3.70 -63.71 23.23
CA ALA A 331 -4.65 -64.11 24.27
C ALA A 331 -5.09 -65.58 24.11
N GLU A 332 -5.38 -66.03 22.89
CA GLU A 332 -5.69 -67.42 22.59
C GLU A 332 -4.54 -68.38 22.93
N ASN A 333 -3.31 -68.02 22.54
CA ASN A 333 -2.14 -68.85 22.82
C ASN A 333 -1.82 -68.92 24.31
N PHE A 334 -2.01 -67.83 25.05
CA PHE A 334 -1.91 -67.84 26.51
C PHE A 334 -2.96 -68.75 27.14
N ASN A 335 -4.23 -68.61 26.76
CA ASN A 335 -5.31 -69.47 27.26
C ASN A 335 -5.03 -70.95 26.99
N ARG A 336 -4.48 -71.28 25.82
CA ARG A 336 -4.10 -72.65 25.44
C ARG A 336 -2.92 -73.18 26.26
N PHE A 337 -1.95 -72.34 26.59
CA PHE A 337 -0.80 -72.70 27.42
C PHE A 337 -1.23 -73.02 28.85
N VAL A 338 -2.08 -72.17 29.43
CA VAL A 338 -2.60 -72.33 30.79
C VAL A 338 -3.57 -73.51 30.92
N ALA A 339 -4.27 -73.88 29.83
CA ALA A 339 -5.17 -75.03 29.81
C ALA A 339 -4.47 -76.41 29.70
N ARG A 340 -3.12 -76.46 29.62
CA ARG A 340 -2.34 -77.71 29.62
C ARG A 340 -1.75 -78.00 30.99
#